data_AF-A0A497ZWL9-F1
#
_entry.id   AF-A0A497ZWL9-F1
#
_cell.length_a   1.000
_cell.length_b   1.000
_cell.length_c   1.000
_cell.angle_alpha   90.00
_cell.angle_beta   90.00
_cell.angle_gamma   90.00
#
_symmetry.space_group_name_H-M   'P 1'
#
loop_
_entity.id
_entity.type
_entity.pdbx_description
1 polymer ?
#
loop_
_entity_poly.entity_id
_entity_poly.type
_entity_poly.pdbx_seq_one_letter_code
_entity_poly.pdbx_strand_id
1 'polypeptide(L)'
;MALTGDQIEQASRSTVDLYRGAEQAILAEVTRRLAAGQDAPDWAVTRLAALGSLRQAVERVLTLVAGRAPDLIHEMLAAAYRSGQGIATRDLPASLLRDAPDLARAAGTVPRIAVAENLASALVTDIEAKHSAVLRRVTDVYRQVIAQATAVSVAGGMTRRQASQWAYQRFIDQGVTSFVDSGGRRWRLSSYVEMGARTVTQRAAVQGQTDRLSTLGVDTVIVSDSPRECERCRPWEGKVLSIGGGQRGRVELRSMVGAGTVTVDIAGTVDEARAAGLQHPNCTHSLRAYLPGATKRPARPTANPQGYEAKERQREIERQIRKWKEREAGALDDVGKATAAAKVKAWQGTMRDHLAANPELKRLPYREQIGAGNTPPKPTTASAPPARPTPASGRAALDAAPINVRSDAAQRQLTADERDAVYQYRGSLYANLNGALRRAGGRLPTGFAFEFFRDATKQLDRAIRKSRLTADVLVHRGIADPLAVFGPAAGRALPAGARWTEHAYVSSTAARAVAEEFARSGAVLTIRVPRGTGALQLSGTEYESELLLERGLTLRVVSDTGPGPGRQIVAEVVR
;
A
#
# COMPACT_ATOMS: atom_id res chain seq x y z
N MET A 1 -3.14 -26.13 18.74
CA MET A 1 -3.99 -25.54 17.66
C MET A 1 -3.59 -24.09 17.46
N ALA A 2 -3.15 -23.71 16.26
CA ALA A 2 -2.89 -22.33 15.89
C ALA A 2 -4.11 -21.41 16.05
N LEU A 3 -3.90 -20.09 16.00
CA LEU A 3 -5.00 -19.13 15.96
C LEU A 3 -5.97 -19.53 14.85
N THR A 4 -7.19 -19.86 15.25
CA THR A 4 -8.29 -20.14 14.32
C THR A 4 -8.64 -18.88 13.54
N GLY A 5 -9.30 -19.05 12.39
CA GLY A 5 -9.79 -17.92 11.59
C GLY A 5 -10.67 -16.95 12.41
N ASP A 6 -11.40 -17.47 13.38
CA ASP A 6 -12.26 -16.70 14.30
C ASP A 6 -11.44 -15.89 15.32
N GLN A 7 -10.33 -16.44 15.84
CA GLN A 7 -9.46 -15.71 16.77
C GLN A 7 -8.69 -14.58 16.06
N ILE A 8 -8.22 -14.80 14.83
CA ILE A 8 -7.62 -13.74 14.00
C ILE A 8 -8.64 -12.62 13.77
N GLU A 9 -9.88 -12.99 13.50
CA GLU A 9 -10.96 -12.05 13.25
C GLU A 9 -11.31 -11.24 14.50
N GLN A 10 -11.36 -11.88 15.66
CA GLN A 10 -11.58 -11.21 16.94
C GLN A 10 -10.44 -10.23 17.26
N ALA A 11 -9.18 -10.64 17.04
CA ALA A 11 -8.01 -9.78 17.27
C ALA A 11 -8.01 -8.54 16.36
N SER A 12 -8.40 -8.71 15.09
CA SER A 12 -8.45 -7.59 14.12
C SER A 12 -9.71 -6.72 14.22
N ARG A 13 -10.72 -7.13 15.00
CA ARG A 13 -12.05 -6.53 14.98
C ARG A 13 -12.03 -5.04 15.33
N SER A 14 -11.36 -4.66 16.42
CA SER A 14 -11.35 -3.27 16.90
C SER A 14 -10.74 -2.31 15.88
N THR A 15 -9.62 -2.70 15.25
CA THR A 15 -8.98 -1.90 14.19
C THR A 15 -9.89 -1.78 12.98
N VAL A 16 -10.49 -2.90 12.54
CA VAL A 16 -11.37 -2.89 11.36
C VAL A 16 -12.64 -2.07 11.62
N ASP A 17 -13.23 -2.18 12.81
CA ASP A 17 -14.44 -1.44 13.19
C ASP A 17 -14.17 0.07 13.31
N LEU A 18 -12.98 0.48 13.77
CA LEU A 18 -12.54 1.89 13.73
C LEU A 18 -12.59 2.45 12.30
N TYR A 19 -12.02 1.73 11.33
CA TYR A 19 -12.04 2.16 9.93
C TYR A 19 -13.43 2.06 9.29
N ARG A 20 -14.25 1.07 9.65
CA ARG A 20 -15.66 0.98 9.22
C ARG A 20 -16.46 2.20 9.70
N GLY A 21 -16.30 2.57 10.97
CA GLY A 21 -16.94 3.76 11.54
C GLY A 21 -16.53 5.04 10.81
N ALA A 22 -15.25 5.15 10.45
CA ALA A 22 -14.75 6.28 9.68
C ALA A 22 -15.35 6.35 8.27
N GLU A 23 -15.44 5.23 7.55
CA GLU A 23 -16.09 5.21 6.23
C GLU A 23 -17.57 5.59 6.31
N GLN A 24 -18.29 5.09 7.32
CA GLN A 24 -19.69 5.44 7.55
C GLN A 24 -19.85 6.93 7.88
N ALA A 25 -18.98 7.49 8.71
CA ALA A 25 -18.99 8.92 9.03
C ALA A 25 -18.72 9.78 7.78
N ILE A 26 -17.76 9.40 6.94
CA ILE A 26 -17.47 10.09 5.67
C ILE A 26 -18.67 9.98 4.72
N LEU A 27 -19.25 8.80 4.58
CA LEU A 27 -20.44 8.59 3.74
C LEU A 27 -21.61 9.46 4.23
N ALA A 28 -21.89 9.47 5.53
CA ALA A 28 -22.95 10.28 6.12
C ALA A 28 -22.70 11.78 5.88
N GLU A 29 -21.47 12.25 6.03
CA GLU A 29 -21.10 13.65 5.82
C GLU A 29 -21.32 14.10 4.38
N VAL A 30 -20.94 13.25 3.41
CA VAL A 30 -21.17 13.55 2.00
C VAL A 30 -22.67 13.52 1.67
N THR A 31 -23.40 12.52 2.17
CA THR A 31 -24.85 12.38 1.95
C THR A 31 -25.60 13.60 2.46
N ARG A 32 -25.36 13.98 3.71
CA ARG A 32 -25.95 15.15 4.36
C ARG A 32 -25.71 16.42 3.55
N ARG A 33 -24.50 16.58 3.00
CA ARG A 33 -24.14 17.76 2.21
C ARG A 33 -24.79 17.77 0.83
N LEU A 34 -24.91 16.63 0.17
CA LEU A 34 -25.57 16.54 -1.14
C LEU A 34 -27.10 16.72 -1.01
N ALA A 35 -27.72 16.20 0.04
CA ALA A 35 -29.15 16.38 0.32
C ALA A 35 -29.53 17.84 0.58
N ALA A 36 -28.63 18.62 1.20
CA ALA A 36 -28.91 19.98 1.61
C ALA A 36 -29.19 20.91 0.41
N GLY A 37 -30.41 21.45 0.37
CA GLY A 37 -30.86 22.37 -0.67
C GLY A 37 -31.04 21.72 -2.05
N GLN A 38 -31.24 20.40 -2.13
CA GLN A 38 -31.25 19.65 -3.40
C GLN A 38 -32.28 20.11 -4.45
N ASP A 39 -33.32 20.82 -4.03
CA ASP A 39 -34.35 21.36 -4.93
C ASP A 39 -34.03 22.80 -5.39
N ALA A 40 -33.01 23.45 -4.80
CA ALA A 40 -32.66 24.84 -5.06
C ALA A 40 -32.00 25.04 -6.45
N PRO A 41 -32.26 26.15 -7.17
CA PRO A 41 -31.69 26.40 -8.49
C PRO A 41 -30.15 26.55 -8.48
N ASP A 42 -29.61 27.07 -7.39
CA ASP A 42 -28.18 27.34 -7.16
C ASP A 42 -27.46 26.16 -6.48
N TRP A 43 -28.14 25.02 -6.29
CA TRP A 43 -27.62 23.88 -5.52
C TRP A 43 -26.19 23.50 -5.92
N ALA A 44 -25.91 23.35 -7.22
CA ALA A 44 -24.59 22.95 -7.70
C ALA A 44 -23.48 23.94 -7.29
N VAL A 45 -23.75 25.25 -7.38
CA VAL A 45 -22.81 26.31 -6.98
C VAL A 45 -22.56 26.26 -5.48
N THR A 46 -23.64 26.18 -4.70
CA THR A 46 -23.58 26.15 -3.24
C THR A 46 -22.90 24.88 -2.72
N ARG A 47 -23.09 23.73 -3.39
CA ARG A 47 -22.41 22.46 -3.03
C ARG A 47 -20.92 22.48 -3.38
N LEU A 48 -20.53 23.11 -4.49
CA LEU A 48 -19.11 23.29 -4.84
C LEU A 48 -18.40 24.24 -3.87
N ALA A 49 -19.06 25.33 -3.46
CA ALA A 49 -18.53 26.24 -2.43
C ALA A 49 -18.34 25.52 -1.07
N ALA A 50 -19.18 24.53 -0.75
CA ALA A 50 -19.06 23.72 0.46
C ALA A 50 -17.95 22.65 0.42
N LEU A 51 -17.16 22.57 -0.65
CA LEU A 51 -16.10 21.56 -0.81
C LEU A 51 -15.00 21.70 0.25
N GLY A 52 -14.61 22.92 0.61
CA GLY A 52 -13.58 23.17 1.63
C GLY A 52 -13.98 22.63 2.99
N SER A 53 -15.23 22.87 3.41
CA SER A 53 -15.73 22.36 4.69
C SER A 53 -15.99 20.85 4.65
N LEU A 54 -16.28 20.25 3.49
CA LEU A 54 -16.33 18.78 3.34
C LEU A 54 -14.95 18.20 3.55
N ARG A 55 -13.94 18.76 2.88
CA ARG A 55 -12.55 18.33 3.04
C ARG A 55 -12.12 18.35 4.50
N GLN A 56 -12.36 19.45 5.21
CA GLN A 56 -12.04 19.57 6.64
C GLN A 56 -12.78 18.53 7.51
N ALA A 57 -14.04 18.22 7.19
CA ALA A 57 -14.79 17.21 7.93
C ALA A 57 -14.20 15.81 7.72
N VAL A 58 -13.84 15.46 6.49
CA VAL A 58 -13.17 14.19 6.16
C VAL A 58 -11.78 14.11 6.80
N GLU A 59 -11.00 15.20 6.75
CA GLU A 59 -9.70 15.29 7.43
C GLU A 59 -9.82 15.02 8.92
N ARG A 60 -10.79 15.63 9.63
CA ARG A 60 -11.00 15.35 11.06
C ARG A 60 -11.28 13.89 11.34
N VAL A 61 -12.12 13.24 10.53
CA VAL A 61 -12.40 11.80 10.67
C VAL A 61 -11.12 10.98 10.48
N LEU A 62 -10.33 11.28 9.45
CA LEU A 62 -9.07 10.57 9.17
C LEU A 62 -8.01 10.82 10.26
N THR A 63 -7.89 12.04 10.79
CA THR A 63 -6.98 12.37 11.90
C THR A 63 -7.34 11.60 13.17
N LEU A 64 -8.63 11.49 13.50
CA LEU A 64 -9.08 10.70 14.66
C LEU A 64 -8.71 9.22 14.51
N VAL A 65 -8.86 8.68 13.30
CA VAL A 65 -8.46 7.30 13.01
C VAL A 65 -6.93 7.15 13.07
N ALA A 66 -6.17 8.07 12.49
CA ALA A 66 -4.71 8.06 12.51
C ALA A 66 -4.15 8.13 13.94
N GLY A 67 -4.80 8.88 14.84
CA GLY A 67 -4.39 8.95 16.24
C GLY A 67 -4.67 7.69 17.07
N ARG A 68 -5.60 6.82 16.65
CA ARG A 68 -6.03 5.63 17.43
C ARG A 68 -5.64 4.29 16.79
N ALA A 69 -5.46 4.26 15.47
CA ALA A 69 -5.13 3.04 14.75
C ALA A 69 -3.78 2.42 15.15
N PRO A 70 -2.69 3.19 15.41
CA PRO A 70 -1.41 2.62 15.82
C PRO A 70 -1.54 1.75 17.07
N ASP A 71 -2.08 2.30 18.17
CA ASP A 71 -2.22 1.56 19.44
C ASP A 71 -3.00 0.25 19.26
N LEU A 72 -4.13 0.30 18.55
CA LEU A 72 -4.94 -0.89 18.26
C LEU A 72 -4.18 -1.94 17.44
N ILE A 73 -3.37 -1.50 16.47
CA ILE A 73 -2.56 -2.39 15.62
C ILE A 73 -1.42 -3.02 16.43
N HIS A 74 -0.72 -2.23 17.25
CA HIS A 74 0.34 -2.71 18.13
C HIS A 74 -0.21 -3.74 19.15
N GLU A 75 -1.32 -3.43 19.82
CA GLU A 75 -1.98 -4.34 20.75
C GLU A 75 -2.41 -5.65 20.08
N MET A 76 -3.07 -5.55 18.92
CA MET A 76 -3.51 -6.69 18.12
C MET A 76 -2.34 -7.62 17.77
N LEU A 77 -1.22 -7.06 17.30
CA LEU A 77 -0.06 -7.84 16.87
C LEU A 77 0.72 -8.43 18.04
N ALA A 78 0.87 -7.68 19.13
CA ALA A 78 1.49 -8.18 20.35
C ALA A 78 0.68 -9.34 20.95
N ALA A 79 -0.65 -9.24 20.97
CA ALA A 79 -1.53 -10.32 21.40
C ALA A 79 -1.43 -11.55 20.49
N ALA A 80 -1.40 -11.35 19.17
CA ALA A 80 -1.24 -12.44 18.20
C ALA A 80 0.09 -13.17 18.35
N TYR A 81 1.19 -12.44 18.51
CA TYR A 81 2.52 -13.01 18.73
C TYR A 81 2.58 -13.83 20.03
N ARG A 82 2.09 -13.28 21.15
CA ARG A 82 2.00 -14.01 22.44
C ARG A 82 1.14 -15.27 22.32
N SER A 83 0.02 -15.19 21.61
CA SER A 83 -0.84 -16.35 21.38
C SER A 83 -0.11 -17.43 20.58
N GLY A 84 0.64 -17.04 19.54
CA GLY A 84 1.52 -17.93 18.79
C GLY A 84 2.53 -18.68 19.66
N GLN A 85 3.19 -17.97 20.59
CA GLN A 85 4.10 -18.60 21.55
C GLN A 85 3.41 -19.60 22.48
N GLY A 86 2.23 -19.25 23.02
CA GLY A 86 1.47 -20.14 23.90
C GLY A 86 0.95 -21.40 23.19
N ILE A 87 0.65 -21.30 21.89
CA ILE A 87 0.26 -22.46 21.08
C ILE A 87 1.45 -23.42 20.88
N ALA A 88 2.64 -22.87 20.63
CA ALA A 88 3.84 -23.70 20.45
C ALA A 88 4.12 -24.59 21.66
N THR A 89 3.92 -24.11 22.88
CA THR A 89 4.13 -24.91 24.10
C THR A 89 3.01 -25.92 24.34
N ARG A 90 1.75 -25.58 24.05
CA ARG A 90 0.61 -26.49 24.23
C ARG A 90 0.67 -27.74 23.35
N ASP A 91 1.22 -27.61 22.14
CA ASP A 91 1.30 -28.71 21.18
C ASP A 91 2.52 -29.65 21.45
N LEU A 92 3.31 -29.42 22.52
CA LEU A 92 4.48 -30.23 22.89
C LEU A 92 4.20 -31.17 24.09
N PRO A 93 4.83 -32.37 24.12
CA PRO A 93 4.77 -33.27 25.27
C PRO A 93 5.38 -32.65 26.54
N ALA A 94 4.78 -32.93 27.70
CA ALA A 94 5.27 -32.43 29.00
C ALA A 94 6.66 -32.93 29.40
N SER A 95 7.15 -34.04 28.81
CA SER A 95 8.53 -34.52 28.97
C SER A 95 9.54 -33.59 28.32
N LEU A 96 9.26 -33.16 27.08
CA LEU A 96 10.08 -32.23 26.29
C LEU A 96 10.23 -30.87 26.98
N LEU A 97 9.18 -30.43 27.70
CA LEU A 97 9.20 -29.20 28.50
C LEU A 97 9.92 -29.37 29.85
N ARG A 98 10.01 -30.60 30.39
CA ARG A 98 10.67 -30.92 31.66
C ARG A 98 12.18 -31.02 31.53
N ASP A 99 12.66 -31.61 30.44
CA ASP A 99 14.09 -31.89 30.22
C ASP A 99 14.89 -30.64 29.80
N ALA A 100 14.24 -29.47 29.70
CA ALA A 100 14.88 -28.20 29.35
C ALA A 100 14.42 -27.03 30.27
N PRO A 101 14.75 -27.06 31.57
CA PRO A 101 14.30 -26.07 32.55
C PRO A 101 14.83 -24.64 32.27
N ASP A 102 15.98 -24.50 31.63
CA ASP A 102 16.50 -23.19 31.20
C ASP A 102 15.73 -22.61 30.00
N LEU A 103 15.12 -23.45 29.16
CA LEU A 103 14.20 -23.05 28.08
C LEU A 103 12.81 -22.64 28.59
N ALA A 104 12.41 -23.14 29.78
CA ALA A 104 11.23 -22.69 30.50
C ALA A 104 11.46 -21.32 31.17
N ARG A 105 12.66 -21.04 31.70
CA ARG A 105 13.04 -19.70 32.20
C ARG A 105 13.22 -18.67 31.08
N ALA A 106 13.82 -19.06 29.96
CA ALA A 106 13.89 -18.24 28.74
C ALA A 106 12.50 -17.98 28.10
N ALA A 107 11.47 -18.73 28.49
CA ALA A 107 10.08 -18.48 28.10
C ALA A 107 9.46 -17.25 28.79
N GLY A 108 10.03 -16.83 29.93
CA GLY A 108 9.59 -15.65 30.69
C GLY A 108 10.31 -14.36 30.29
N THR A 109 11.42 -14.46 29.57
CA THR A 109 12.09 -13.32 28.94
C THR A 109 11.52 -13.15 27.55
N VAL A 110 11.18 -11.91 27.17
CA VAL A 110 10.59 -11.60 25.86
C VAL A 110 11.68 -11.06 24.92
N PRO A 111 12.50 -11.88 24.24
CA PRO A 111 13.28 -11.39 23.11
C PRO A 111 12.46 -11.56 21.81
N ARG A 112 12.46 -10.50 20.99
CA ARG A 112 11.77 -10.32 19.68
C ARG A 112 10.40 -9.61 19.67
N ILE A 113 10.13 -8.69 20.61
CA ILE A 113 9.10 -7.64 20.39
C ILE A 113 9.36 -6.89 19.08
N ALA A 114 10.62 -6.66 18.70
CA ALA A 114 11.01 -5.92 17.51
C ALA A 114 10.36 -6.40 16.20
N VAL A 115 10.11 -7.70 16.01
CA VAL A 115 9.49 -8.19 14.75
C VAL A 115 8.00 -7.86 14.71
N ALA A 116 7.29 -8.01 15.84
CA ALA A 116 5.88 -7.63 15.96
C ALA A 116 5.72 -6.11 15.81
N GLU A 117 6.62 -5.33 16.43
CA GLU A 117 6.68 -3.86 16.28
C GLU A 117 6.96 -3.45 14.83
N ASN A 118 7.93 -4.06 14.16
CA ASN A 118 8.23 -3.76 12.75
C ASN A 118 7.03 -4.08 11.83
N LEU A 119 6.33 -5.18 12.08
CA LEU A 119 5.10 -5.53 11.34
C LEU A 119 3.97 -4.51 11.62
N ALA A 120 3.87 -4.03 12.86
CA ALA A 120 2.89 -3.02 13.27
C ALA A 120 3.19 -1.68 12.59
N SER A 121 4.43 -1.17 12.71
CA SER A 121 4.86 0.07 12.07
C SER A 121 4.72 0.01 10.55
N ALA A 122 5.09 -1.10 9.91
CA ALA A 122 4.92 -1.25 8.47
C ALA A 122 3.44 -1.20 8.04
N LEU A 123 2.54 -1.82 8.81
CA LEU A 123 1.10 -1.75 8.54
C LEU A 123 0.56 -0.33 8.76
N VAL A 124 0.95 0.33 9.85
CA VAL A 124 0.55 1.71 10.16
C VAL A 124 0.96 2.64 9.02
N THR A 125 2.24 2.65 8.65
CA THR A 125 2.76 3.48 7.56
C THR A 125 2.05 3.21 6.23
N ASP A 126 1.79 1.94 5.89
CA ASP A 126 1.09 1.60 4.64
C ASP A 126 -0.36 2.11 4.64
N ILE A 127 -1.09 1.97 5.77
CA ILE A 127 -2.47 2.44 5.88
C ILE A 127 -2.53 3.98 5.87
N GLU A 128 -1.68 4.66 6.63
CA GLU A 128 -1.60 6.13 6.68
C GLU A 128 -1.32 6.72 5.30
N ALA A 129 -0.43 6.10 4.52
CA ALA A 129 -0.17 6.49 3.15
C ALA A 129 -1.45 6.47 2.28
N LYS A 130 -2.44 5.62 2.59
CA LYS A 130 -3.72 5.56 1.85
C LYS A 130 -4.72 6.64 2.29
N HIS A 131 -4.60 7.21 3.49
CA HIS A 131 -5.53 8.24 3.97
C HIS A 131 -5.55 9.46 3.03
N SER A 132 -4.39 9.89 2.56
CA SER A 132 -4.25 11.00 1.61
C SER A 132 -4.94 10.71 0.26
N ALA A 133 -4.81 9.48 -0.23
CA ALA A 133 -5.46 9.02 -1.46
C ALA A 133 -6.98 8.98 -1.32
N VAL A 134 -7.48 8.54 -0.16
CA VAL A 134 -8.92 8.53 0.18
C VAL A 134 -9.47 9.95 0.23
N LEU A 135 -8.81 10.87 0.95
CA LEU A 135 -9.24 12.27 1.03
C LEU A 135 -9.34 12.91 -0.36
N ARG A 136 -8.30 12.74 -1.18
CA ARG A 136 -8.29 13.22 -2.57
C ARG A 136 -9.46 12.62 -3.35
N ARG A 137 -9.64 11.30 -3.29
CA ARG A 137 -10.71 10.60 -4.00
C ARG A 137 -12.09 11.12 -3.60
N VAL A 138 -12.38 11.26 -2.31
CA VAL A 138 -13.68 11.77 -1.82
C VAL A 138 -13.97 13.13 -2.46
N THR A 139 -13.00 14.05 -2.44
CA THR A 139 -13.19 15.39 -3.04
C THR A 139 -13.33 15.35 -4.56
N ASP A 140 -12.59 14.49 -5.26
CA ASP A 140 -12.65 14.34 -6.71
C ASP A 140 -13.99 13.77 -7.16
N VAL A 141 -14.46 12.70 -6.51
CA VAL A 141 -15.75 12.09 -6.83
C VAL A 141 -16.89 13.05 -6.48
N TYR A 142 -16.82 13.77 -5.36
CA TYR A 142 -17.83 14.78 -5.00
C TYR A 142 -17.98 15.86 -6.08
N ARG A 143 -16.85 16.42 -6.57
CA ARG A 143 -16.84 17.38 -7.69
C ARG A 143 -17.42 16.80 -8.97
N GLN A 144 -17.01 15.58 -9.33
CA GLN A 144 -17.49 14.88 -10.52
C GLN A 144 -19.00 14.64 -10.47
N VAL A 145 -19.51 14.24 -9.31
CA VAL A 145 -20.94 13.97 -9.08
C VAL A 145 -21.77 15.23 -9.27
N ILE A 146 -21.36 16.36 -8.70
CA ILE A 146 -22.06 17.63 -8.91
C ILE A 146 -22.05 18.03 -10.39
N ALA A 147 -20.89 17.95 -11.06
CA ALA A 147 -20.79 18.28 -12.48
C ALA A 147 -21.70 17.40 -13.36
N GLN A 148 -21.75 16.09 -13.07
CA GLN A 148 -22.62 15.16 -13.80
C GLN A 148 -24.11 15.38 -13.50
N ALA A 149 -24.49 15.66 -12.25
CA ALA A 149 -25.87 16.00 -11.88
C ALA A 149 -26.36 17.24 -12.64
N THR A 150 -25.53 18.29 -12.71
CA THR A 150 -25.84 19.51 -13.46
C THR A 150 -26.02 19.20 -14.95
N ALA A 151 -25.10 18.44 -15.55
CA ALA A 151 -25.19 18.08 -16.97
C ALA A 151 -26.44 17.27 -17.30
N VAL A 152 -26.77 16.27 -16.48
CA VAL A 152 -27.96 15.41 -16.68
C VAL A 152 -29.26 16.18 -16.46
N SER A 153 -29.32 17.09 -15.48
CA SER A 153 -30.49 17.94 -15.26
C SER A 153 -30.72 18.91 -16.42
N VAL A 154 -29.67 19.38 -17.10
CA VAL A 154 -29.78 20.30 -18.24
C VAL A 154 -30.11 19.56 -19.53
N ALA A 155 -29.51 18.38 -19.76
CA ALA A 155 -29.60 17.66 -21.04
C ALA A 155 -30.69 16.57 -21.09
N GLY A 156 -31.20 16.09 -19.95
CA GLY A 156 -31.81 14.76 -19.86
C GLY A 156 -33.27 14.65 -19.39
N GLY A 157 -34.02 15.75 -19.26
CA GLY A 157 -35.43 15.70 -18.81
C GLY A 157 -35.63 15.17 -17.37
N MET A 158 -34.55 14.88 -16.65
CA MET A 158 -34.60 14.51 -15.23
C MET A 158 -34.84 15.74 -14.38
N THR A 159 -35.65 15.59 -13.33
CA THR A 159 -35.75 16.62 -12.30
C THR A 159 -34.43 16.75 -11.56
N ARG A 160 -34.14 17.93 -10.99
CA ARG A 160 -32.92 18.16 -10.20
C ARG A 160 -32.76 17.12 -9.09
N ARG A 161 -33.86 16.77 -8.42
CA ARG A 161 -33.90 15.72 -7.39
C ARG A 161 -33.48 14.35 -7.95
N GLN A 162 -33.98 13.97 -9.13
CA GLN A 162 -33.57 12.72 -9.81
C GLN A 162 -32.10 12.76 -10.22
N ALA A 163 -31.61 13.89 -10.73
CA ALA A 163 -30.21 14.05 -11.12
C ALA A 163 -29.26 13.98 -9.90
N SER A 164 -29.63 14.61 -8.78
CA SER A 164 -28.92 14.53 -7.50
C SER A 164 -28.90 13.09 -6.96
N GLN A 165 -30.04 12.40 -6.97
CA GLN A 165 -30.15 11.01 -6.55
C GLN A 165 -29.32 10.07 -7.45
N TRP A 166 -29.36 10.24 -8.76
CA TRP A 166 -28.55 9.46 -9.71
C TRP A 166 -27.05 9.69 -9.50
N ALA A 167 -26.64 10.95 -9.32
CA ALA A 167 -25.25 11.30 -9.12
C ALA A 167 -24.75 10.75 -7.77
N TYR A 168 -25.60 10.77 -6.76
CA TYR A 168 -25.33 10.17 -5.46
C TYR A 168 -25.21 8.62 -5.54
N GLN A 169 -26.06 7.95 -6.30
CA GLN A 169 -25.91 6.51 -6.53
C GLN A 169 -24.58 6.18 -7.25
N ARG A 170 -24.16 7.02 -8.20
CA ARG A 170 -22.82 6.93 -8.81
C ARG A 170 -21.71 7.16 -7.79
N PHE A 171 -21.88 8.09 -6.85
CA PHE A 171 -20.93 8.34 -5.77
C PHE A 171 -20.68 7.07 -4.94
N ILE A 172 -21.75 6.40 -4.52
CA ILE A 172 -21.68 5.14 -3.76
C ILE A 172 -21.05 4.03 -4.60
N ASP A 173 -21.50 3.86 -5.84
CA ASP A 173 -21.02 2.80 -6.72
C ASP A 173 -19.52 2.90 -7.01
N GLN A 174 -19.00 4.13 -7.05
CA GLN A 174 -17.57 4.39 -7.23
C GLN A 174 -16.72 4.09 -6.00
N GLY A 175 -17.34 3.85 -4.84
CA GLY A 175 -16.69 3.60 -3.56
C GLY A 175 -16.12 4.88 -2.97
N VAL A 176 -16.87 5.49 -2.05
CA VAL A 176 -16.56 6.78 -1.40
C VAL A 176 -15.14 6.83 -0.84
N THR A 177 -14.76 5.78 -0.13
CA THR A 177 -13.46 5.63 0.53
C THR A 177 -12.54 4.68 -0.24
N SER A 178 -12.75 4.55 -1.54
CA SER A 178 -11.94 3.67 -2.36
C SER A 178 -10.64 4.31 -2.82
N PHE A 179 -9.60 3.51 -2.94
CA PHE A 179 -8.34 3.88 -3.58
C PHE A 179 -7.92 2.78 -4.54
N VAL A 180 -6.91 3.07 -5.36
CA VAL A 180 -6.32 2.09 -6.28
C VAL A 180 -4.94 1.72 -5.75
N ASP A 181 -4.68 0.43 -5.58
CA ASP A 181 -3.36 -0.05 -5.16
C ASP A 181 -2.36 -0.05 -6.33
N SER A 182 -1.09 -0.37 -6.04
CA SER A 182 -0.04 -0.47 -7.05
C SER A 182 -0.30 -1.53 -8.13
N GLY A 183 -1.15 -2.52 -7.84
CA GLY A 183 -1.58 -3.56 -8.78
C GLY A 183 -2.81 -3.17 -9.61
N GLY A 184 -3.28 -1.92 -9.54
CA GLY A 184 -4.45 -1.44 -10.28
C GLY A 184 -5.79 -1.94 -9.71
N ARG A 185 -5.78 -2.60 -8.55
CA ARG A 185 -7.01 -3.08 -7.90
C ARG A 185 -7.64 -1.94 -7.13
N ARG A 186 -8.96 -1.82 -7.26
CA ARG A 186 -9.73 -0.87 -6.46
C ARG A 186 -10.03 -1.49 -5.10
N TRP A 187 -9.68 -0.79 -4.03
CA TRP A 187 -9.91 -1.21 -2.66
C TRP A 187 -10.77 -0.19 -1.94
N ARG A 188 -11.64 -0.64 -1.03
CA ARG A 188 -12.17 0.22 0.03
C ARG A 188 -11.17 0.26 1.17
N LEU A 189 -11.06 1.39 1.86
CA LEU A 189 -10.10 1.55 2.94
C LEU A 189 -10.31 0.52 4.04
N SER A 190 -11.55 0.39 4.54
CA SER A 190 -11.92 -0.61 5.55
C SER A 190 -11.60 -2.03 5.11
N SER A 191 -11.89 -2.37 3.86
CA SER A 191 -11.62 -3.69 3.28
C SER A 191 -10.13 -4.00 3.16
N TYR A 192 -9.36 -2.99 2.81
CA TYR A 192 -7.91 -3.09 2.74
C TYR A 192 -7.31 -3.27 4.14
N VAL A 193 -7.77 -2.48 5.11
CA VAL A 193 -7.36 -2.60 6.51
C VAL A 193 -7.74 -3.98 7.07
N GLU A 194 -8.94 -4.49 6.78
CA GLU A 194 -9.36 -5.84 7.19
C GLU A 194 -8.44 -6.91 6.60
N MET A 195 -8.14 -6.84 5.30
CA MET A 195 -7.20 -7.76 4.66
C MET A 195 -5.79 -7.65 5.26
N GLY A 196 -5.28 -6.43 5.42
CA GLY A 196 -3.95 -6.14 5.95
C GLY A 196 -3.80 -6.64 7.38
N ALA A 197 -4.69 -6.19 8.27
CA ALA A 197 -4.75 -6.58 9.68
C ALA A 197 -4.77 -8.10 9.83
N ARG A 198 -5.72 -8.81 9.17
CA ARG A 198 -5.80 -10.28 9.24
C ARG A 198 -4.50 -10.95 8.79
N THR A 199 -3.89 -10.43 7.73
CA THR A 199 -2.65 -10.98 7.17
C THR A 199 -1.48 -10.80 8.15
N VAL A 200 -1.29 -9.60 8.71
CA VAL A 200 -0.20 -9.35 9.66
C VAL A 200 -0.44 -10.04 11.01
N THR A 201 -1.69 -10.13 11.48
CA THR A 201 -2.06 -10.89 12.68
C THR A 201 -1.66 -12.35 12.52
N GLN A 202 -1.98 -12.97 11.38
CA GLN A 202 -1.59 -14.35 11.12
C GLN A 202 -0.07 -14.51 11.06
N ARG A 203 0.63 -13.58 10.41
CA ARG A 203 2.10 -13.61 10.34
C ARG A 203 2.74 -13.47 11.71
N ALA A 204 2.25 -12.57 12.56
CA ALA A 204 2.74 -12.37 13.92
C ALA A 204 2.52 -13.62 14.78
N ALA A 205 1.35 -14.25 14.68
CA ALA A 205 1.08 -15.50 15.40
C ALA A 205 1.99 -16.65 14.94
N VAL A 206 2.17 -16.80 13.63
CA VAL A 206 3.10 -17.80 13.08
C VAL A 206 4.53 -17.51 13.53
N GLN A 207 4.95 -16.24 13.50
CA GLN A 207 6.29 -15.84 13.91
C GLN A 207 6.55 -16.17 15.39
N GLY A 208 5.62 -15.80 16.28
CA GLY A 208 5.73 -16.15 17.70
C GLY A 208 5.80 -17.66 17.90
N GLN A 209 5.01 -18.41 17.14
CA GLN A 209 5.05 -19.87 17.20
C GLN A 209 6.40 -20.43 16.73
N THR A 210 6.91 -20.02 15.57
CA THR A 210 8.19 -20.51 15.04
C THR A 210 9.36 -20.10 15.91
N ASP A 211 9.37 -18.86 16.42
CA ASP A 211 10.40 -18.39 17.34
C ASP A 211 10.44 -19.25 18.61
N ARG A 212 9.27 -19.54 19.18
CA ARG A 212 9.17 -20.40 20.37
C ARG A 212 9.62 -21.83 20.08
N LEU A 213 9.26 -22.40 18.93
CA LEU A 213 9.69 -23.74 18.53
C LEU A 213 11.21 -23.81 18.31
N SER A 214 11.81 -22.82 17.65
CA SER A 214 13.26 -22.71 17.48
C SER A 214 13.99 -22.63 18.81
N THR A 215 13.49 -21.82 19.77
CA THR A 215 14.06 -21.77 21.13
C THR A 215 13.98 -23.13 21.83
N LEU A 216 12.94 -23.92 21.57
CA LEU A 216 12.76 -25.27 22.12
C LEU A 216 13.51 -26.35 21.34
N GLY A 217 14.34 -25.98 20.36
CA GLY A 217 15.10 -26.92 19.53
C GLY A 217 14.27 -27.72 18.53
N VAL A 218 13.00 -27.32 18.30
CA VAL A 218 12.12 -27.95 17.32
C VAL A 218 12.20 -27.19 16.01
N ASP A 219 12.86 -27.79 15.00
CA ASP A 219 13.08 -27.15 13.70
C ASP A 219 12.00 -27.51 12.65
N THR A 220 11.12 -28.46 12.91
CA THR A 220 10.15 -28.93 11.91
C THR A 220 8.71 -28.54 12.24
N VAL A 221 7.99 -28.08 11.22
CA VAL A 221 6.58 -27.72 11.30
C VAL A 221 5.77 -28.37 10.18
N ILE A 222 4.50 -28.63 10.44
CA ILE A 222 3.55 -29.14 9.44
C ILE A 222 2.53 -28.04 9.09
N VAL A 223 2.25 -27.88 7.79
CA VAL A 223 1.22 -26.97 7.30
C VAL A 223 -0.16 -27.57 7.58
N SER A 224 -1.04 -26.81 8.22
CA SER A 224 -2.40 -27.26 8.54
C SER A 224 -3.23 -27.51 7.29
N ASP A 225 -4.04 -28.56 7.31
CA ASP A 225 -5.18 -28.73 6.39
C ASP A 225 -6.20 -27.59 6.62
N SER A 226 -6.52 -26.84 5.56
CA SER A 226 -7.50 -25.76 5.60
C SER A 226 -8.68 -26.14 4.72
N PRO A 227 -9.93 -26.23 5.24
CA PRO A 227 -11.07 -26.86 4.53
C PRO A 227 -11.47 -26.29 3.16
N ARG A 228 -10.90 -25.14 2.77
CA ARG A 228 -11.24 -24.34 1.58
C ARG A 228 -9.99 -23.61 1.09
N GLU A 229 -8.93 -24.38 0.83
CA GLU A 229 -7.63 -23.89 0.43
C GLU A 229 -7.65 -23.28 -0.97
N CYS A 230 -6.83 -22.25 -1.18
CA CYS A 230 -6.65 -21.69 -2.51
C CYS A 230 -5.58 -22.47 -3.30
N GLU A 231 -5.55 -22.26 -4.61
CA GLU A 231 -4.58 -22.87 -5.52
C GLU A 231 -3.12 -22.62 -5.14
N ARG A 232 -2.82 -21.47 -4.50
CA ARG A 232 -1.46 -21.12 -4.06
C ARG A 232 -0.99 -21.90 -2.83
N CYS A 233 -1.92 -22.23 -1.93
CA CYS A 233 -1.59 -22.95 -0.70
C CYS A 233 -1.64 -24.47 -0.86
N ARG A 234 -2.46 -24.97 -1.80
CA ARG A 234 -2.65 -26.40 -2.04
C ARG A 234 -1.32 -27.18 -2.18
N PRO A 235 -0.27 -26.68 -2.85
CA PRO A 235 1.00 -27.40 -2.96
C PRO A 235 1.74 -27.59 -1.63
N TRP A 236 1.40 -26.84 -0.59
CA TRP A 236 2.11 -26.83 0.70
C TRP A 236 1.34 -27.54 1.82
N GLU A 237 0.05 -27.78 1.62
CA GLU A 237 -0.83 -28.36 2.63
C GLU A 237 -0.38 -29.76 3.08
N GLY A 238 -0.36 -30.01 4.38
CA GLY A 238 0.08 -31.28 4.97
C GLY A 238 1.58 -31.58 4.82
N LYS A 239 2.35 -30.73 4.14
CA LYS A 239 3.81 -30.88 4.02
C LYS A 239 4.52 -30.43 5.29
N VAL A 240 5.67 -31.06 5.54
CA VAL A 240 6.58 -30.69 6.62
C VAL A 240 7.63 -29.73 6.08
N LEU A 241 7.88 -28.66 6.82
CA LEU A 241 8.82 -27.59 6.50
C LEU A 241 9.83 -27.43 7.65
N SER A 242 11.04 -27.02 7.32
CA SER A 242 12.06 -26.61 8.30
C SER A 242 11.94 -25.11 8.60
N ILE A 243 12.14 -24.70 9.86
CA ILE A 243 12.12 -23.29 10.29
C ILE A 243 13.46 -22.63 9.96
N GLY A 244 14.58 -23.20 10.41
CA GLY A 244 15.93 -22.66 10.25
C GLY A 244 16.63 -23.04 8.94
N GLY A 245 16.02 -23.93 8.15
CA GLY A 245 16.52 -24.33 6.83
C GLY A 245 17.67 -25.35 6.84
N GLY A 246 18.00 -25.93 8.00
CA GLY A 246 19.11 -26.88 8.13
C GLY A 246 18.82 -28.28 7.56
N GLN A 247 17.57 -28.60 7.21
CA GLN A 247 17.15 -29.94 6.80
C GLN A 247 16.24 -29.89 5.57
N ARG A 248 16.47 -30.78 4.60
CA ARG A 248 15.72 -30.81 3.33
C ARG A 248 15.66 -32.21 2.72
N GLY A 249 14.57 -32.51 2.03
CA GLY A 249 14.35 -33.81 1.40
C GLY A 249 14.03 -34.90 2.41
N ARG A 250 14.39 -36.14 2.09
CA ARG A 250 14.15 -37.31 2.92
C ARG A 250 15.21 -37.40 4.01
N VAL A 251 14.84 -37.10 5.25
CA VAL A 251 15.75 -37.07 6.41
C VAL A 251 15.28 -38.07 7.47
N GLU A 252 16.23 -38.77 8.10
CA GLU A 252 15.94 -39.58 9.29
C GLU A 252 16.01 -38.73 10.55
N LEU A 253 14.88 -38.63 11.26
CA LEU A 253 14.77 -37.89 12.52
C LEU A 253 14.49 -38.84 13.66
N ARG A 254 15.06 -38.58 14.84
CA ARG A 254 14.77 -39.39 16.03
C ARG A 254 13.29 -39.30 16.38
N SER A 255 12.65 -40.45 16.62
CA SER A 255 11.26 -40.50 17.07
C SER A 255 11.11 -39.85 18.45
N MET A 256 10.03 -39.09 18.63
CA MET A 256 9.67 -38.46 19.91
C MET A 256 8.79 -39.36 20.79
N VAL A 257 8.34 -40.51 20.28
CA VAL A 257 7.38 -41.42 20.95
C VAL A 257 7.90 -42.86 21.07
N GLY A 258 9.19 -43.12 20.78
CA GLY A 258 9.78 -44.45 20.92
C GLY A 258 11.27 -44.47 20.55
N ALA A 259 11.89 -45.65 20.68
CA ALA A 259 13.26 -45.87 20.21
C ALA A 259 13.31 -45.97 18.68
N GLY A 260 14.33 -45.38 18.05
CA GLY A 260 14.58 -45.44 16.61
C GLY A 260 14.39 -44.11 15.86
N THR A 261 14.59 -44.14 14.55
CA THR A 261 14.42 -43.02 13.62
C THR A 261 13.13 -43.16 12.81
N VAL A 262 12.58 -42.03 12.39
CA VAL A 262 11.45 -41.96 11.45
C VAL A 262 11.93 -41.17 10.24
N THR A 263 11.69 -41.72 9.06
CA THR A 263 11.96 -41.03 7.81
C THR A 263 10.90 -39.95 7.57
N VAL A 264 11.33 -38.71 7.43
CA VAL A 264 10.49 -37.53 7.26
C VAL A 264 10.87 -36.85 5.95
N ASP A 265 9.89 -36.65 5.08
CA ASP A 265 10.08 -35.82 3.88
C ASP A 265 9.81 -34.35 4.23
N ILE A 266 10.86 -33.54 4.13
CA ILE A 266 10.89 -32.09 4.39
C ILE A 266 10.91 -31.36 3.04
N ALA A 267 9.78 -30.73 2.71
CA ALA A 267 9.53 -30.17 1.39
C ALA A 267 10.28 -28.86 1.09
N GLY A 268 10.82 -28.20 2.12
CA GLY A 268 11.51 -26.92 2.02
C GLY A 268 11.47 -26.16 3.33
N THR A 269 11.84 -24.89 3.29
CA THR A 269 11.78 -24.01 4.45
C THR A 269 10.44 -23.26 4.54
N VAL A 270 10.11 -22.75 5.73
CA VAL A 270 8.93 -21.88 5.91
C VAL A 270 9.02 -20.64 5.01
N ASP A 271 10.20 -20.04 4.88
CA ASP A 271 10.40 -18.84 4.08
C ASP A 271 10.30 -19.10 2.57
N GLU A 272 10.79 -20.24 2.10
CA GLU A 272 10.60 -20.67 0.71
C GLU A 272 9.13 -20.92 0.40
N ALA A 273 8.41 -21.59 1.30
CA ALA A 273 6.98 -21.82 1.14
C ALA A 273 6.21 -20.48 1.07
N ARG A 274 6.58 -19.52 1.92
CA ARG A 274 6.01 -18.16 1.91
C ARG A 274 6.31 -17.43 0.59
N ALA A 275 7.55 -17.48 0.11
CA ALA A 275 7.95 -16.91 -1.17
C ALA A 275 7.17 -17.53 -2.34
N ALA A 276 6.86 -18.82 -2.25
CA ALA A 276 6.03 -19.56 -3.22
C ALA A 276 4.51 -19.34 -3.04
N GLY A 277 4.06 -18.55 -2.06
CA GLY A 277 2.66 -18.14 -1.92
C GLY A 277 1.91 -18.72 -0.72
N LEU A 278 2.53 -19.53 0.15
CA LEU A 278 1.95 -19.90 1.45
C LEU A 278 1.78 -18.65 2.33
N GLN A 279 0.71 -18.58 3.14
CA GLN A 279 0.41 -17.42 4.00
C GLN A 279 0.28 -16.09 3.23
N HIS A 280 -0.23 -16.16 1.99
CA HIS A 280 -0.66 -15.00 1.22
C HIS A 280 -1.81 -14.24 1.94
N PRO A 281 -2.17 -13.03 1.49
CA PRO A 281 -3.29 -12.31 2.07
C PRO A 281 -4.59 -13.11 2.09
N ASN A 282 -5.31 -13.11 3.23
CA ASN A 282 -6.51 -13.90 3.49
C ASN A 282 -6.31 -15.44 3.55
N CYS A 283 -5.07 -15.93 3.58
CA CYS A 283 -4.77 -17.33 3.85
C CYS A 283 -5.21 -17.73 5.27
N THR A 284 -5.78 -18.93 5.41
CA THR A 284 -6.22 -19.51 6.69
C THR A 284 -5.31 -20.63 7.18
N HIS A 285 -4.21 -20.91 6.47
CA HIS A 285 -3.23 -21.92 6.85
C HIS A 285 -2.42 -21.45 8.05
N SER A 286 -2.20 -22.39 8.95
CA SER A 286 -1.33 -22.25 10.11
C SER A 286 -0.20 -23.26 10.07
N LEU A 287 0.84 -23.00 10.84
CA LEU A 287 1.92 -23.96 11.05
C LEU A 287 1.70 -24.61 12.42
N ARG A 288 2.05 -25.88 12.55
CA ARG A 288 2.03 -26.62 13.83
C ARG A 288 3.35 -27.33 14.01
N ALA A 289 3.78 -27.57 15.24
CA ALA A 289 4.97 -28.37 15.48
C ALA A 289 4.80 -29.74 14.81
N TYR A 290 5.81 -30.16 14.04
CA TYR A 290 5.90 -31.52 13.57
C TYR A 290 6.83 -32.28 14.50
N LEU A 291 6.30 -33.27 15.19
CA LEU A 291 7.04 -34.13 16.10
C LEU A 291 7.23 -35.48 15.42
N PRO A 292 8.47 -35.85 15.02
CA PRO A 292 8.73 -37.13 14.36
C PRO A 292 8.18 -38.30 15.18
N GLY A 293 7.40 -39.16 14.53
CA GLY A 293 6.72 -40.30 15.17
C GLY A 293 5.42 -39.98 15.92
N ALA A 294 5.22 -38.75 16.41
CA ALA A 294 4.01 -38.36 17.15
C ALA A 294 2.94 -37.69 16.26
N THR A 295 3.38 -36.84 15.31
CA THR A 295 2.48 -36.10 14.44
C THR A 295 2.06 -36.92 13.24
N LYS A 296 0.76 -37.22 13.13
CA LYS A 296 0.18 -37.89 11.96
C LYS A 296 -0.09 -36.87 10.83
N ARG A 297 0.36 -37.20 9.61
CA ARG A 297 0.01 -36.44 8.41
C ARG A 297 -1.41 -36.83 7.94
N PRO A 298 -2.16 -35.93 7.29
CA PRO A 298 -3.41 -36.31 6.62
C PRO A 298 -3.14 -37.46 5.63
N ALA A 299 -3.95 -38.52 5.70
CA ALA A 299 -3.74 -39.74 4.90
C ALA A 299 -4.15 -39.59 3.42
N ARG A 300 -4.88 -38.53 3.08
CA ARG A 300 -5.35 -38.24 1.72
C ARG A 300 -5.18 -36.75 1.40
N PRO A 301 -5.01 -36.37 0.12
CA PRO A 301 -5.13 -34.98 -0.30
C PRO A 301 -6.50 -34.45 0.10
N THR A 302 -6.52 -33.35 0.86
CA THR A 302 -7.72 -32.72 1.43
C THR A 302 -8.31 -31.65 0.50
N ALA A 303 -7.81 -31.59 -0.73
CA ALA A 303 -8.13 -30.52 -1.65
C ALA A 303 -9.63 -30.42 -1.93
N ASN A 304 -10.22 -29.25 -1.67
CA ASN A 304 -11.64 -28.99 -1.90
C ASN A 304 -11.84 -27.76 -2.81
N PRO A 305 -11.65 -27.90 -4.13
CA PRO A 305 -11.85 -26.80 -5.09
C PRO A 305 -13.27 -26.23 -5.04
N GLN A 306 -14.29 -27.09 -4.90
CA GLN A 306 -15.69 -26.68 -4.85
C GLN A 306 -15.98 -25.81 -3.61
N GLY A 307 -15.39 -26.13 -2.46
CA GLY A 307 -15.49 -25.32 -1.24
C GLY A 307 -14.85 -23.94 -1.37
N TYR A 308 -13.81 -23.79 -2.20
CA TYR A 308 -13.23 -22.49 -2.52
C TYR A 308 -14.17 -21.64 -3.40
N GLU A 309 -14.75 -22.23 -4.44
CA GLU A 309 -15.72 -21.54 -5.32
C GLU A 309 -16.99 -21.13 -4.57
N ALA A 310 -17.53 -22.01 -3.73
CA ALA A 310 -18.70 -21.73 -2.90
C ALA A 310 -18.42 -20.58 -1.91
N LYS A 311 -17.21 -20.51 -1.35
CA LYS A 311 -16.77 -19.39 -0.51
C LYS A 311 -16.65 -18.09 -1.32
N GLU A 312 -16.07 -18.10 -2.50
CA GLU A 312 -15.97 -16.92 -3.36
C GLU A 312 -17.36 -16.42 -3.78
N ARG A 313 -18.30 -17.33 -4.07
CA ARG A 313 -19.70 -17.00 -4.32
C ARG A 313 -20.36 -16.36 -3.11
N GLN A 314 -20.15 -16.90 -1.90
CA GLN A 314 -20.61 -16.28 -0.66
C GLN A 314 -20.05 -14.85 -0.52
N ARG A 315 -18.75 -14.64 -0.80
CA ARG A 315 -18.14 -13.29 -0.76
C ARG A 315 -18.75 -12.32 -1.76
N GLU A 316 -19.13 -12.79 -2.94
CA GLU A 316 -19.85 -11.97 -3.93
C GLU A 316 -21.22 -11.56 -3.40
N ILE A 317 -21.98 -12.49 -2.83
CA ILE A 317 -23.29 -12.17 -2.23
C ILE A 317 -23.13 -11.16 -1.09
N GLU A 318 -22.14 -11.35 -0.20
CA GLU A 318 -21.82 -10.38 0.86
C GLU A 318 -21.51 -8.98 0.29
N ARG A 319 -20.72 -8.89 -0.80
CA ARG A 319 -20.43 -7.62 -1.50
C ARG A 319 -21.68 -6.94 -2.02
N GLN A 320 -22.60 -7.70 -2.61
CA GLN A 320 -23.85 -7.15 -3.14
C GLN A 320 -24.75 -6.65 -2.02
N ILE A 321 -24.90 -7.41 -0.92
CA ILE A 321 -25.66 -6.96 0.26
C ILE A 321 -25.12 -5.61 0.76
N ARG A 322 -23.79 -5.49 0.92
CA ARG A 322 -23.17 -4.23 1.36
C ARG A 322 -23.41 -3.08 0.38
N LYS A 323 -23.23 -3.33 -0.91
CA LYS A 323 -23.46 -2.33 -1.97
C LYS A 323 -24.89 -1.76 -1.86
N TRP A 324 -25.88 -2.61 -1.67
CA TRP A 324 -27.27 -2.17 -1.56
C TRP A 324 -27.60 -1.52 -0.22
N LYS A 325 -26.98 -1.95 0.89
CA LYS A 325 -27.09 -1.25 2.18
C LYS A 325 -26.50 0.14 2.14
N GLU A 326 -25.39 0.34 1.43
CA GLU A 326 -24.83 1.68 1.24
C GLU A 326 -25.78 2.56 0.43
N ARG A 327 -26.32 2.03 -0.67
CA ARG A 327 -27.34 2.72 -1.47
C ARG A 327 -28.59 3.06 -0.66
N GLU A 328 -28.99 2.20 0.28
CA GLU A 328 -30.09 2.44 1.20
C GLU A 328 -29.76 3.54 2.21
N ALA A 329 -28.60 3.45 2.89
CA ALA A 329 -28.14 4.43 3.87
C ALA A 329 -27.93 5.82 3.25
N GLY A 330 -27.63 5.83 1.96
CA GLY A 330 -27.36 7.04 1.22
C GLY A 330 -28.52 7.63 0.43
N ALA A 331 -29.65 6.93 0.31
CA ALA A 331 -30.75 7.41 -0.53
C ALA A 331 -31.23 8.80 -0.10
N LEU A 332 -31.38 9.72 -1.06
CA LEU A 332 -31.85 11.09 -0.83
C LEU A 332 -33.38 11.19 -0.77
N ASP A 333 -34.09 10.12 -1.15
CA ASP A 333 -35.55 10.03 -1.17
C ASP A 333 -36.06 8.65 -0.69
N ASP A 334 -37.34 8.61 -0.30
CA ASP A 334 -37.98 7.40 0.24
C ASP A 334 -38.10 6.29 -0.81
N VAL A 335 -38.30 6.66 -2.09
CA VAL A 335 -38.40 5.70 -3.20
C VAL A 335 -37.08 4.98 -3.43
N GLY A 336 -35.97 5.71 -3.46
CA GLY A 336 -34.62 5.15 -3.57
C GLY A 336 -34.27 4.28 -2.37
N LYS A 337 -34.66 4.71 -1.16
CA LYS A 337 -34.48 3.94 0.07
C LYS A 337 -35.24 2.62 0.03
N ALA A 338 -36.53 2.65 -0.34
CA ALA A 338 -37.36 1.45 -0.47
C ALA A 338 -36.83 0.49 -1.55
N THR A 339 -36.38 1.03 -2.69
CA THR A 339 -35.78 0.25 -3.79
C THR A 339 -34.50 -0.45 -3.34
N ALA A 340 -33.63 0.26 -2.63
CA ALA A 340 -32.39 -0.31 -2.11
C ALA A 340 -32.67 -1.36 -1.03
N ALA A 341 -33.60 -1.09 -0.10
CA ALA A 341 -34.02 -2.04 0.93
C ALA A 341 -34.60 -3.34 0.34
N ALA A 342 -35.41 -3.24 -0.72
CA ALA A 342 -35.91 -4.41 -1.44
C ALA A 342 -34.78 -5.26 -2.05
N LYS A 343 -33.75 -4.61 -2.61
CA LYS A 343 -32.56 -5.31 -3.13
C LYS A 343 -31.71 -5.93 -2.02
N VAL A 344 -31.57 -5.26 -0.87
CA VAL A 344 -30.92 -5.85 0.32
C VAL A 344 -31.63 -7.14 0.72
N LYS A 345 -32.97 -7.13 0.82
CA LYS A 345 -33.77 -8.31 1.15
C LYS A 345 -33.60 -9.42 0.10
N ALA A 346 -33.58 -9.08 -1.19
CA ALA A 346 -33.38 -10.04 -2.27
C ALA A 346 -32.01 -10.75 -2.16
N TRP A 347 -30.93 -9.99 -1.98
CA TRP A 347 -29.59 -10.58 -1.83
C TRP A 347 -29.41 -11.34 -0.51
N GLN A 348 -30.08 -10.93 0.58
CA GLN A 348 -30.15 -11.71 1.81
C GLN A 348 -30.93 -13.03 1.61
N GLY A 349 -31.92 -13.04 0.71
CA GLY A 349 -32.56 -14.27 0.22
C GLY A 349 -31.55 -15.17 -0.48
N THR A 350 -30.84 -14.63 -1.48
CA THR A 350 -29.77 -15.36 -2.18
C THR A 350 -28.69 -15.91 -1.23
N MET A 351 -28.36 -15.19 -0.15
CA MET A 351 -27.45 -15.68 0.89
C MET A 351 -28.03 -16.91 1.60
N ARG A 352 -29.31 -16.88 1.98
CA ARG A 352 -29.97 -18.03 2.63
C ARG A 352 -29.98 -19.24 1.70
N ASP A 353 -30.34 -19.05 0.44
CA ASP A 353 -30.38 -20.13 -0.56
C ASP A 353 -28.99 -20.72 -0.80
N HIS A 354 -27.97 -19.87 -0.90
CA HIS A 354 -26.58 -20.29 -1.06
C HIS A 354 -26.07 -21.10 0.14
N LEU A 355 -26.42 -20.71 1.36
CA LEU A 355 -26.05 -21.44 2.58
C LEU A 355 -26.83 -22.75 2.73
N ALA A 356 -28.09 -22.80 2.29
CA ALA A 356 -28.86 -24.03 2.25
C ALA A 356 -28.25 -25.04 1.26
N ALA A 357 -27.74 -24.57 0.13
CA ALA A 357 -27.05 -25.40 -0.85
C ALA A 357 -25.62 -25.81 -0.44
N ASN A 358 -25.01 -25.12 0.54
CA ASN A 358 -23.63 -25.35 0.99
C ASN A 358 -23.57 -25.36 2.54
N PRO A 359 -24.01 -26.45 3.21
CA PRO A 359 -24.14 -26.51 4.67
C PRO A 359 -22.85 -26.29 5.46
N GLU A 360 -21.68 -26.44 4.84
CA GLU A 360 -20.36 -26.20 5.41
C GLU A 360 -19.98 -24.70 5.49
N LEU A 361 -20.77 -23.83 4.86
CA LEU A 361 -20.59 -22.39 4.91
C LEU A 361 -21.33 -21.80 6.11
N LYS A 362 -20.68 -20.84 6.77
CA LYS A 362 -21.24 -20.11 7.91
C LYS A 362 -21.60 -18.70 7.49
N ARG A 363 -22.82 -18.25 7.83
CA ARG A 363 -23.19 -16.83 7.70
C ARG A 363 -22.47 -16.01 8.75
N LEU A 364 -21.92 -14.87 8.33
CA LEU A 364 -21.17 -13.96 9.20
C LEU A 364 -21.76 -12.55 9.05
N PRO A 365 -22.80 -12.21 9.83
CA PRO A 365 -23.61 -11.00 9.60
C PRO A 365 -22.84 -9.68 9.62
N TYR A 366 -21.77 -9.59 10.40
CA TYR A 366 -20.92 -8.39 10.42
C TYR A 366 -20.22 -8.14 9.07
N ARG A 367 -19.99 -9.18 8.25
CA ARG A 367 -19.45 -9.05 6.88
C ARG A 367 -20.44 -8.46 5.91
N GLU A 368 -21.72 -8.44 6.25
CA GLU A 368 -22.76 -7.79 5.45
C GLU A 368 -22.94 -6.32 5.82
N GLN A 369 -22.18 -5.77 6.79
CA GLN A 369 -22.31 -4.37 7.20
C GLN A 369 -21.50 -3.44 6.30
N ILE A 370 -21.91 -2.17 6.24
CA ILE A 370 -21.22 -1.13 5.48
C ILE A 370 -19.76 -1.05 5.92
N GLY A 371 -18.84 -1.07 4.95
CA GLY A 371 -17.39 -1.11 5.20
C GLY A 371 -16.81 -2.49 5.56
N ALA A 372 -17.56 -3.59 5.48
CA ALA A 372 -16.99 -4.91 5.72
C ALA A 372 -16.45 -5.59 4.44
N GLY A 373 -15.60 -6.62 4.59
CA GLY A 373 -15.17 -7.52 3.53
C GLY A 373 -13.74 -7.28 3.05
N ASN A 374 -13.11 -8.28 2.45
CA ASN A 374 -11.66 -8.33 2.23
C ASN A 374 -11.21 -8.61 0.78
N THR A 375 -12.16 -8.68 -0.16
CA THR A 375 -11.88 -8.93 -1.58
C THR A 375 -12.03 -7.63 -2.38
N PRO A 376 -10.99 -7.18 -3.09
CA PRO A 376 -11.13 -6.05 -3.99
C PRO A 376 -12.04 -6.44 -5.16
N PRO A 377 -12.92 -5.55 -5.66
CA PRO A 377 -13.59 -5.78 -6.94
C PRO A 377 -12.58 -6.10 -8.05
N LYS A 378 -12.87 -7.16 -8.81
CA LYS A 378 -12.16 -7.45 -10.06
C LYS A 378 -12.35 -6.24 -10.99
N PRO A 379 -11.31 -5.75 -11.68
CA PRO A 379 -11.50 -4.65 -12.62
C PRO A 379 -12.52 -5.09 -13.67
N THR A 380 -13.72 -4.51 -13.63
CA THR A 380 -14.65 -4.60 -14.76
C THR A 380 -14.02 -3.82 -15.90
N THR A 381 -13.91 -4.47 -17.06
CA THR A 381 -13.52 -3.90 -18.34
C THR A 381 -14.50 -2.80 -18.76
N ALA A 382 -14.43 -1.65 -18.09
CA ALA A 382 -14.84 -0.38 -18.64
C ALA A 382 -13.56 0.27 -19.14
N SER A 383 -13.45 0.44 -20.46
CA SER A 383 -12.30 1.04 -21.14
C SER A 383 -11.88 2.34 -20.47
N ALA A 384 -10.79 2.28 -19.70
CA ALA A 384 -10.02 3.46 -19.36
C ALA A 384 -9.24 3.89 -20.62
N PRO A 385 -9.05 5.20 -20.86
CA PRO A 385 -8.08 5.66 -21.85
C PRO A 385 -6.73 4.98 -21.57
N PRO A 386 -5.93 4.62 -22.58
CA PRO A 386 -4.72 3.84 -22.38
C PRO A 386 -3.85 4.50 -21.30
N ALA A 387 -3.65 3.79 -20.20
CA ALA A 387 -2.79 4.25 -19.13
C ALA A 387 -1.39 4.44 -19.72
N ARG A 388 -0.85 5.66 -19.65
CA ARG A 388 0.58 5.87 -19.86
C ARG A 388 1.31 4.89 -18.93
N PRO A 389 2.36 4.19 -19.39
CA PRO A 389 3.11 3.28 -18.53
C PRO A 389 3.48 3.99 -17.22
N THR A 390 3.23 3.32 -16.10
CA THR A 390 3.54 3.86 -14.78
C THR A 390 5.04 4.08 -14.69
N PRO A 391 5.52 5.30 -14.41
CA PRO A 391 6.96 5.55 -14.28
C PRO A 391 7.54 4.74 -13.11
N ALA A 392 8.75 4.23 -13.28
CA ALA A 392 9.49 3.54 -12.23
C ALA A 392 9.73 4.49 -11.04
N SER A 393 9.66 3.98 -9.81
CA SER A 393 9.80 4.75 -8.57
C SER A 393 10.69 4.01 -7.57
N GLY A 394 11.21 4.71 -6.55
CA GLY A 394 12.06 4.10 -5.53
C GLY A 394 13.28 3.44 -6.14
N ARG A 395 13.60 2.20 -5.72
CA ARG A 395 14.77 1.49 -6.23
C ARG A 395 14.76 1.29 -7.76
N ALA A 396 13.60 1.04 -8.34
CA ALA A 396 13.47 0.88 -9.79
C ALA A 396 13.75 2.19 -10.58
N ALA A 397 13.51 3.36 -9.98
CA ALA A 397 13.91 4.63 -10.59
C ALA A 397 15.43 4.81 -10.56
N LEU A 398 16.09 4.40 -9.47
CA LEU A 398 17.54 4.43 -9.35
C LEU A 398 18.21 3.50 -10.36
N ASP A 399 17.75 2.25 -10.42
CA ASP A 399 18.29 1.23 -11.32
C ASP A 399 18.03 1.57 -12.81
N ALA A 400 17.12 2.51 -13.10
CA ALA A 400 16.88 3.00 -14.45
C ALA A 400 17.99 3.94 -14.96
N ALA A 401 18.87 4.45 -14.09
CA ALA A 401 20.07 5.19 -14.47
C ALA A 401 21.27 4.21 -14.60
N PRO A 402 21.82 4.00 -15.82
CA PRO A 402 22.86 2.99 -16.04
C PRO A 402 24.16 3.21 -15.24
N ILE A 403 24.50 4.46 -14.94
CA ILE A 403 25.73 4.79 -14.23
C ILE A 403 25.41 5.19 -12.79
N ASN A 404 25.73 4.27 -11.86
CA ASN A 404 25.91 4.57 -10.45
C ASN A 404 27.36 5.00 -10.21
N VAL A 405 27.56 6.27 -9.86
CA VAL A 405 28.88 6.90 -9.74
C VAL A 405 29.76 6.30 -8.63
N ARG A 406 29.18 5.52 -7.72
CA ARG A 406 29.89 4.81 -6.64
C ARG A 406 30.16 3.34 -6.95
N SER A 407 29.72 2.84 -8.10
CA SER A 407 29.95 1.44 -8.53
C SER A 407 31.22 1.30 -9.37
N ASP A 408 31.78 0.08 -9.42
CA ASP A 408 32.90 -0.25 -10.33
C ASP A 408 32.57 0.01 -11.80
N ALA A 409 31.28 -0.02 -12.15
CA ALA A 409 30.82 0.31 -13.49
C ALA A 409 31.11 1.78 -13.86
N ALA A 410 31.05 2.72 -12.90
CA ALA A 410 31.42 4.11 -13.15
C ALA A 410 32.93 4.30 -13.38
N GLN A 411 33.78 3.49 -12.73
CA GLN A 411 35.24 3.53 -12.98
C GLN A 411 35.58 3.13 -14.42
N ARG A 412 34.79 2.22 -15.02
CA ARG A 412 34.96 1.77 -16.41
C ARG A 412 34.32 2.70 -17.44
N GLN A 413 33.21 3.36 -17.11
CA GLN A 413 32.39 4.10 -18.08
C GLN A 413 32.70 5.61 -18.11
N LEU A 414 33.20 6.18 -17.01
CA LEU A 414 33.56 7.59 -16.90
C LEU A 414 35.08 7.80 -16.98
N THR A 415 35.54 8.89 -17.58
CA THR A 415 36.97 9.30 -17.55
C THR A 415 37.37 9.84 -16.17
N ALA A 416 38.67 10.03 -15.93
CA ALA A 416 39.14 10.67 -14.69
C ALA A 416 38.52 12.06 -14.48
N ASP A 417 38.55 12.91 -15.51
CA ASP A 417 37.96 14.26 -15.45
C ASP A 417 36.44 14.23 -15.24
N GLU A 418 35.73 13.28 -15.85
CA GLU A 418 34.29 13.11 -15.66
C GLU A 418 33.94 12.69 -14.23
N ARG A 419 34.72 11.77 -13.65
CA ARG A 419 34.55 11.35 -12.25
C ARG A 419 34.90 12.48 -11.28
N ASP A 420 35.97 13.22 -11.54
CA ASP A 420 36.37 14.37 -10.72
C ASP A 420 35.29 15.46 -10.76
N ALA A 421 34.75 15.78 -11.93
CA ALA A 421 33.66 16.75 -12.04
C ALA A 421 32.38 16.30 -11.31
N VAL A 422 32.02 15.01 -11.37
CA VAL A 422 30.90 14.44 -10.59
C VAL A 422 31.20 14.51 -9.09
N TYR A 423 32.42 14.17 -8.67
CA TYR A 423 32.84 14.22 -7.27
C TYR A 423 32.79 15.65 -6.71
N GLN A 424 33.35 16.62 -7.43
CA GLN A 424 33.32 18.03 -7.06
C GLN A 424 31.88 18.55 -6.99
N TYR A 425 31.04 18.19 -7.97
CA TYR A 425 29.62 18.56 -7.97
C TYR A 425 28.90 18.09 -6.71
N ARG A 426 29.14 16.84 -6.26
CA ARG A 426 28.57 16.29 -5.02
C ARG A 426 29.06 16.98 -3.74
N GLY A 427 30.21 17.64 -3.80
CA GLY A 427 30.77 18.42 -2.70
C GLY A 427 30.15 19.82 -2.63
N SER A 428 30.99 20.84 -2.59
CA SER A 428 30.54 22.24 -2.47
C SER A 428 30.17 22.90 -3.80
N LEU A 429 30.47 22.26 -4.94
CA LEU A 429 30.36 22.89 -6.26
C LEU A 429 28.92 23.03 -6.74
N TYR A 430 27.99 22.13 -6.38
CA TYR A 430 26.63 22.15 -6.93
C TYR A 430 25.92 23.50 -6.75
N ALA A 431 26.05 24.14 -5.59
CA ALA A 431 25.35 25.39 -5.28
C ALA A 431 25.85 26.53 -6.16
N ASN A 432 27.17 26.69 -6.25
CA ASN A 432 27.82 27.74 -7.03
C ASN A 432 27.63 27.54 -8.53
N LEU A 433 27.81 26.31 -9.01
CA LEU A 433 27.66 25.97 -10.42
C LEU A 433 26.22 26.14 -10.89
N ASN A 434 25.24 25.58 -10.16
CA ASN A 434 23.83 25.72 -10.54
C ASN A 434 23.36 27.17 -10.45
N GLY A 435 23.84 27.92 -9.46
CA GLY A 435 23.57 29.36 -9.36
C GLY A 435 24.11 30.13 -10.57
N ALA A 436 25.34 29.84 -11.00
CA ALA A 436 25.95 30.46 -12.17
C ALA A 436 25.21 30.07 -13.47
N LEU A 437 24.85 28.80 -13.64
CA LEU A 437 24.09 28.32 -14.79
C LEU A 437 22.71 28.97 -14.89
N ARG A 438 21.99 29.12 -13.78
CA ARG A 438 20.68 29.81 -13.77
C ARG A 438 20.81 31.28 -14.13
N ARG A 439 21.78 32.00 -13.56
CA ARG A 439 22.03 33.42 -13.88
C ARG A 439 22.44 33.64 -15.34
N ALA A 440 23.17 32.70 -15.92
CA ALA A 440 23.69 32.79 -17.28
C ALA A 440 22.80 32.10 -18.34
N GLY A 441 21.54 31.76 -18.02
CA GLY A 441 20.64 31.11 -18.97
C GLY A 441 21.14 29.76 -19.52
N GLY A 442 21.99 29.06 -18.75
CA GLY A 442 22.55 27.75 -19.09
C GLY A 442 23.82 27.79 -19.94
N ARG A 443 24.34 28.98 -20.26
CA ARG A 443 25.62 29.17 -20.98
C ARG A 443 26.52 30.10 -20.18
N LEU A 444 27.49 29.52 -19.46
CA LEU A 444 28.41 30.28 -18.62
C LEU A 444 29.27 31.25 -19.46
N PRO A 445 29.56 32.47 -18.97
CA PRO A 445 30.38 33.44 -19.68
C PRO A 445 31.81 32.94 -19.97
N THR A 446 32.44 33.49 -21.00
CA THR A 446 33.86 33.31 -21.29
C THR A 446 34.70 34.20 -20.35
N GLY A 447 35.74 33.64 -19.73
CA GLY A 447 36.66 34.37 -18.85
C GLY A 447 37.22 33.48 -17.74
N PHE A 448 38.38 33.86 -17.20
CA PHE A 448 39.11 33.11 -16.18
C PHE A 448 38.24 32.73 -14.96
N ALA A 449 37.38 33.66 -14.52
CA ALA A 449 36.48 33.45 -13.37
C ALA A 449 35.44 32.33 -13.56
N PHE A 450 35.15 31.91 -14.79
CA PHE A 450 34.16 30.87 -15.10
C PHE A 450 34.77 29.63 -15.75
N GLU A 451 36.10 29.61 -15.97
CA GLU A 451 36.81 28.52 -16.64
C GLU A 451 36.58 27.19 -15.93
N PHE A 452 36.81 27.16 -14.61
CA PHE A 452 36.54 25.99 -13.78
C PHE A 452 35.08 25.51 -13.86
N PHE A 453 34.10 26.42 -13.81
CA PHE A 453 32.69 26.06 -13.93
C PHE A 453 32.33 25.55 -15.34
N ARG A 454 32.95 26.09 -16.38
CA ARG A 454 32.76 25.64 -17.76
C ARG A 454 33.32 24.24 -17.96
N ASP A 455 34.50 23.97 -17.41
CA ASP A 455 35.12 22.65 -17.48
C ASP A 455 34.34 21.62 -16.69
N ALA A 456 33.95 21.95 -15.45
CA ALA A 456 33.06 21.09 -14.66
C ALA A 456 31.74 20.82 -15.39
N THR A 457 31.11 21.84 -15.98
CA THR A 457 29.88 21.68 -16.78
C THR A 457 30.10 20.75 -17.97
N LYS A 458 31.20 20.94 -18.71
CA LYS A 458 31.54 20.15 -19.89
C LYS A 458 31.73 18.67 -19.53
N GLN A 459 32.41 18.38 -18.42
CA GLN A 459 32.65 17.01 -17.98
C GLN A 459 31.38 16.36 -17.39
N LEU A 460 30.58 17.10 -16.61
CA LEU A 460 29.26 16.64 -16.14
C LEU A 460 28.31 16.33 -17.30
N ASP A 461 28.23 17.20 -18.31
CA ASP A 461 27.44 16.96 -19.52
C ASP A 461 27.90 15.72 -20.28
N ARG A 462 29.22 15.44 -20.31
CA ARG A 462 29.77 14.22 -20.92
C ARG A 462 29.39 12.98 -20.12
N ALA A 463 29.54 13.03 -18.79
CA ALA A 463 29.18 11.93 -17.90
C ALA A 463 27.67 11.59 -17.98
N ILE A 464 26.80 12.60 -17.89
CA ILE A 464 25.35 12.42 -17.95
C ILE A 464 24.89 11.92 -19.32
N ARG A 465 25.53 12.34 -20.42
CA ARG A 465 25.20 11.82 -21.77
C ARG A 465 25.44 10.31 -21.93
N LYS A 466 26.40 9.74 -21.18
CA LYS A 466 26.68 8.30 -21.16
C LYS A 466 25.64 7.50 -20.37
N SER A 467 24.85 8.17 -19.53
CA SER A 467 23.85 7.56 -18.66
C SER A 467 22.45 8.07 -19.02
N ARG A 468 21.79 7.40 -19.97
CA ARG A 468 20.42 7.70 -20.38
C ARG A 468 19.44 6.77 -19.66
N LEU A 469 18.38 7.33 -19.12
CA LEU A 469 17.35 6.55 -18.41
C LEU A 469 16.78 5.44 -19.30
N THR A 470 16.70 4.22 -18.76
CA THR A 470 16.19 3.05 -19.48
C THR A 470 14.67 2.92 -19.42
N ALA A 471 14.02 3.64 -18.51
CA ALA A 471 12.57 3.71 -18.33
C ALA A 471 12.11 5.14 -18.00
N ASP A 472 10.80 5.40 -18.11
CA ASP A 472 10.19 6.56 -17.47
C ASP A 472 10.38 6.44 -15.95
N VAL A 473 10.77 7.52 -15.27
CA VAL A 473 10.98 7.53 -13.82
C VAL A 473 10.19 8.63 -13.14
N LEU A 474 9.88 8.41 -11.86
CA LEU A 474 9.29 9.38 -10.96
C LEU A 474 10.32 9.74 -9.90
N VAL A 475 10.66 11.03 -9.83
CA VAL A 475 11.62 11.56 -8.85
C VAL A 475 11.01 12.75 -8.11
N HIS A 476 11.57 13.06 -6.94
CA HIS A 476 11.10 14.11 -6.06
C HIS A 476 12.24 15.08 -5.75
N ARG A 477 11.93 16.36 -5.56
CA ARG A 477 12.88 17.39 -5.14
C ARG A 477 12.26 18.20 -4.01
N GLY A 478 12.91 18.19 -2.85
CA GLY A 478 12.58 19.09 -1.76
C GLY A 478 13.02 20.51 -2.09
N ILE A 479 12.15 21.48 -1.85
CA ILE A 479 12.39 22.90 -2.06
C ILE A 479 12.14 23.60 -0.72
N ALA A 480 13.21 23.84 0.04
CA ALA A 480 13.12 24.51 1.34
C ALA A 480 12.61 25.96 1.21
N ASP A 481 13.05 26.66 0.17
CA ASP A 481 12.61 28.03 -0.15
C ASP A 481 11.98 28.10 -1.56
N PRO A 482 10.63 28.03 -1.65
CA PRO A 482 9.93 28.19 -2.92
C PRO A 482 10.15 29.55 -3.59
N LEU A 483 10.46 30.61 -2.83
CA LEU A 483 10.73 31.95 -3.38
C LEU A 483 12.03 31.95 -4.18
N ALA A 484 13.06 31.23 -3.69
CA ALA A 484 14.33 31.08 -4.40
C ALA A 484 14.22 30.29 -5.72
N VAL A 485 13.17 29.46 -5.88
CA VAL A 485 12.98 28.62 -7.07
C VAL A 485 11.96 29.22 -8.04
N PHE A 486 10.85 29.77 -7.54
CA PHE A 486 9.74 30.27 -8.36
C PHE A 486 9.63 31.80 -8.39
N GLY A 487 10.50 32.51 -7.67
CA GLY A 487 10.47 33.98 -7.58
C GLY A 487 9.10 34.49 -7.10
N PRO A 488 8.60 35.62 -7.64
CA PRO A 488 7.28 36.16 -7.28
C PRO A 488 6.12 35.18 -7.51
N ALA A 489 6.28 34.20 -8.41
CA ALA A 489 5.26 33.18 -8.65
C ALA A 489 5.10 32.20 -7.47
N ALA A 490 6.04 32.19 -6.50
CA ALA A 490 5.91 31.40 -5.28
C ALA A 490 4.68 31.78 -4.46
N GLY A 491 4.21 33.04 -4.53
CA GLY A 491 3.04 33.54 -3.79
C GLY A 491 1.68 33.09 -4.35
N ARG A 492 1.65 32.28 -5.41
CA ARG A 492 0.43 31.75 -6.02
C ARG A 492 0.63 30.31 -6.50
N ALA A 493 -0.48 29.61 -6.75
CA ALA A 493 -0.42 28.32 -7.43
C ALA A 493 0.09 28.52 -8.87
N LEU A 494 1.02 27.68 -9.29
CA LEU A 494 1.48 27.62 -10.67
C LEU A 494 0.35 27.05 -11.55
N PRO A 495 -0.05 27.74 -12.63
CA PRO A 495 -1.11 27.25 -13.51
C PRO A 495 -0.75 25.89 -14.12
N ALA A 496 -1.72 24.98 -14.22
CA ALA A 496 -1.55 23.76 -15.00
C ALA A 496 -1.22 24.12 -16.46
N GLY A 497 -0.21 23.45 -17.02
CA GLY A 497 0.32 23.75 -18.34
C GLY A 497 1.43 24.81 -18.37
N ALA A 498 1.66 25.55 -17.28
CA ALA A 498 2.78 26.49 -17.19
C ALA A 498 4.11 25.76 -17.42
N ARG A 499 5.02 26.39 -18.16
CA ARG A 499 6.32 25.82 -18.51
C ARG A 499 7.45 26.69 -18.03
N TRP A 500 8.53 26.08 -17.57
CA TRP A 500 9.80 26.75 -17.34
C TRP A 500 10.96 25.85 -17.73
N THR A 501 12.10 26.45 -18.06
CA THR A 501 13.34 25.73 -18.34
C THR A 501 14.27 25.83 -17.15
N GLU A 502 14.68 24.69 -16.60
CA GLU A 502 15.71 24.63 -15.58
C GLU A 502 17.08 24.55 -16.27
N HIS A 503 17.78 25.69 -16.26
CA HIS A 503 19.05 25.87 -16.96
C HIS A 503 20.23 25.16 -16.27
N ALA A 504 20.06 24.76 -15.02
CA ALA A 504 21.04 24.02 -14.23
C ALA A 504 20.68 22.53 -14.11
N TYR A 505 21.52 21.73 -13.46
CA TYR A 505 21.22 20.32 -13.20
C TYR A 505 20.15 20.18 -12.11
N VAL A 506 19.35 19.11 -12.19
CA VAL A 506 18.28 18.85 -11.22
C VAL A 506 18.67 17.72 -10.28
N SER A 507 19.13 18.07 -9.07
CA SER A 507 19.24 17.09 -7.98
C SER A 507 17.83 16.68 -7.53
N SER A 508 17.59 15.38 -7.53
CA SER A 508 16.31 14.77 -7.19
C SER A 508 16.54 13.46 -6.42
N THR A 509 15.50 12.94 -5.80
CA THR A 509 15.51 11.68 -5.06
C THR A 509 14.40 10.76 -5.53
N ALA A 510 14.70 9.47 -5.65
CA ALA A 510 13.72 8.43 -5.92
C ALA A 510 12.86 8.10 -4.68
N ALA A 511 13.24 8.57 -3.49
CA ALA A 511 12.52 8.40 -2.25
C ALA A 511 11.85 9.72 -1.83
N ARG A 512 10.50 9.72 -1.86
CA ARG A 512 9.70 10.90 -1.52
C ARG A 512 9.96 11.42 -0.10
N ALA A 513 10.14 10.53 0.88
CA ALA A 513 10.41 10.89 2.27
C ALA A 513 11.67 11.79 2.40
N VAL A 514 12.72 11.50 1.62
CA VAL A 514 13.93 12.33 1.59
C VAL A 514 13.61 13.73 1.05
N ALA A 515 12.79 13.85 0.00
CA ALA A 515 12.39 15.16 -0.51
C ALA A 515 11.53 15.95 0.50
N GLU A 516 10.69 15.27 1.27
CA GLU A 516 9.87 15.88 2.32
C GLU A 516 10.73 16.39 3.48
N GLU A 517 11.73 15.61 3.92
CA GLU A 517 12.72 16.02 4.92
C GLU A 517 13.49 17.27 4.46
N PHE A 518 13.98 17.28 3.22
CA PHE A 518 14.66 18.44 2.64
C PHE A 518 13.74 19.66 2.46
N ALA A 519 12.48 19.45 2.11
CA ALA A 519 11.52 20.53 1.91
C ALA A 519 11.18 21.26 3.20
N ARG A 520 11.25 20.59 4.36
CA ARG A 520 10.73 21.12 5.64
C ARG A 520 9.28 21.60 5.45
N SER A 521 8.99 22.88 5.67
CA SER A 521 7.68 23.51 5.42
C SER A 521 7.54 24.14 4.03
N GLY A 522 8.53 24.00 3.14
CA GLY A 522 8.52 24.56 1.80
C GLY A 522 7.64 23.76 0.82
N ALA A 523 8.22 23.34 -0.30
CA ALA A 523 7.51 22.61 -1.35
C ALA A 523 8.20 21.30 -1.75
N VAL A 524 7.42 20.30 -2.16
CA VAL A 524 7.92 19.09 -2.81
C VAL A 524 7.53 19.13 -4.28
N LEU A 525 8.53 19.13 -5.15
CA LEU A 525 8.37 19.01 -6.59
C LEU A 525 8.53 17.55 -7.02
N THR A 526 7.43 16.93 -7.47
CA THR A 526 7.43 15.59 -8.06
C THR A 526 7.52 15.71 -9.58
N ILE A 527 8.52 15.07 -10.18
CA ILE A 527 8.84 15.19 -11.60
C ILE A 527 8.69 13.82 -12.27
N ARG A 528 7.84 13.75 -13.30
CA ARG A 528 7.84 12.62 -14.24
C ARG A 528 8.90 12.88 -15.31
N VAL A 529 9.88 12.01 -15.40
CA VAL A 529 11.01 12.13 -16.32
C VAL A 529 10.95 11.00 -17.35
N PRO A 530 10.92 11.29 -18.66
CA PRO A 530 10.78 10.27 -19.69
C PRO A 530 12.06 9.45 -19.88
N ARG A 531 11.88 8.21 -20.34
CA ARG A 531 12.97 7.36 -20.81
C ARG A 531 13.87 8.14 -21.79
N GLY A 532 15.18 7.96 -21.66
CA GLY A 532 16.18 8.59 -22.52
C GLY A 532 16.63 9.98 -22.07
N THR A 533 16.02 10.56 -21.02
CA THR A 533 16.61 11.73 -20.34
C THR A 533 17.92 11.33 -19.67
N GLY A 534 18.92 12.22 -19.72
CA GLY A 534 20.21 12.01 -19.07
C GLY A 534 20.09 12.06 -17.55
N ALA A 535 20.59 11.03 -16.86
CA ALA A 535 20.59 10.98 -15.40
C ALA A 535 21.76 10.16 -14.84
N LEU A 536 22.37 10.61 -13.75
CA LEU A 536 23.36 9.86 -12.98
C LEU A 536 22.81 9.48 -11.61
N GLN A 537 23.07 8.26 -11.16
CA GLN A 537 22.77 7.85 -9.78
C GLN A 537 23.95 8.23 -8.88
N LEU A 538 23.69 9.08 -7.88
CA LEU A 538 24.70 9.59 -6.94
C LEU A 538 24.70 8.86 -5.58
N SER A 539 23.67 8.03 -5.35
CA SER A 539 23.43 7.20 -4.17
C SER A 539 24.62 6.36 -3.68
N GLY A 540 24.77 6.22 -2.36
CA GLY A 540 25.66 5.24 -1.71
C GLY A 540 24.96 4.15 -0.93
N THR A 541 25.73 3.38 -0.14
CA THR A 541 25.24 2.30 0.75
C THR A 541 24.42 2.80 1.93
N GLU A 542 24.44 4.10 2.20
CA GLU A 542 23.69 4.74 3.28
C GLU A 542 22.78 5.84 2.71
N TYR A 543 21.47 5.61 2.83
CA TYR A 543 20.33 6.56 2.84
C TYR A 543 20.15 7.66 1.78
N GLU A 544 20.97 7.75 0.74
CA GLU A 544 20.76 8.75 -0.33
C GLU A 544 20.15 8.10 -1.57
N SER A 545 18.86 8.28 -1.83
CA SER A 545 18.20 7.82 -3.07
C SER A 545 18.34 8.85 -4.21
N GLU A 546 19.54 9.42 -4.42
CA GLU A 546 19.75 10.57 -5.32
C GLU A 546 19.93 10.21 -6.81
N LEU A 547 19.17 10.92 -7.65
CA LEU A 547 19.33 11.00 -9.11
C LEU A 547 19.58 12.45 -9.53
N LEU A 548 20.69 12.66 -10.25
CA LEU A 548 21.02 13.94 -10.87
C LEU A 548 20.56 13.92 -12.33
N LEU A 549 19.59 14.77 -12.68
CA LEU A 549 19.12 14.90 -14.07
C LEU A 549 19.94 15.93 -14.85
N GLU A 550 19.99 15.76 -16.17
CA GLU A 550 20.63 16.70 -17.09
C GLU A 550 20.05 18.13 -16.98
N ARG A 551 20.86 19.11 -17.37
CA ARG A 551 20.46 20.53 -17.37
C ARG A 551 19.70 20.89 -18.64
N GLY A 552 18.95 21.99 -18.59
CA GLY A 552 18.18 22.49 -19.73
C GLY A 552 16.83 21.80 -19.91
N LEU A 553 16.31 21.12 -18.88
CA LEU A 553 15.01 20.46 -18.93
C LEU A 553 13.89 21.49 -18.93
N THR A 554 12.94 21.35 -19.86
CA THR A 554 11.68 22.09 -19.79
C THR A 554 10.67 21.28 -18.98
N LEU A 555 10.22 21.86 -17.88
CA LEU A 555 9.21 21.26 -17.01
C LEU A 555 7.86 21.91 -17.30
N ARG A 556 6.82 21.09 -17.42
CA ARG A 556 5.42 21.51 -17.51
C ARG A 556 4.70 21.16 -16.22
N VAL A 557 4.07 22.15 -15.61
CA VAL A 557 3.24 21.97 -14.41
C VAL A 557 2.01 21.15 -14.76
N VAL A 558 1.80 20.06 -14.04
CA VAL A 558 0.60 19.22 -14.10
C VAL A 558 -0.40 19.66 -13.05
N SER A 559 0.07 19.90 -11.83
CA SER A 559 -0.75 20.41 -10.72
C SER A 559 0.11 21.09 -9.66
N ASP A 560 -0.44 22.07 -8.96
CA ASP A 560 0.18 22.73 -7.82
C ASP A 560 -0.89 22.99 -6.76
N THR A 561 -0.63 22.59 -5.51
CA THR A 561 -1.57 22.80 -4.39
C THR A 561 -1.64 24.26 -3.93
N GLY A 562 -0.73 25.11 -4.40
CA GLY A 562 -0.64 26.52 -4.01
C GLY A 562 0.28 26.78 -2.83
N PRO A 563 0.55 28.06 -2.51
CA PRO A 563 1.47 28.47 -1.44
C PRO A 563 0.96 27.99 -0.07
N GLY A 564 1.88 27.54 0.77
CA GLY A 564 1.59 27.10 2.14
C GLY A 564 2.49 25.94 2.57
N PRO A 565 2.47 25.59 3.87
CA PRO A 565 3.25 24.49 4.41
C PRO A 565 2.95 23.17 3.67
N GLY A 566 3.98 22.51 3.16
CA GLY A 566 3.84 21.21 2.50
C GLY A 566 3.29 21.28 1.07
N ARG A 567 3.45 22.44 0.39
CA ARG A 567 3.06 22.63 -1.02
C ARG A 567 3.55 21.49 -1.90
N GLN A 568 2.65 20.91 -2.70
CA GLN A 568 2.95 19.82 -3.63
C GLN A 568 2.84 20.32 -5.06
N ILE A 569 3.93 20.21 -5.80
CA ILE A 569 4.00 20.57 -7.21
C ILE A 569 4.27 19.29 -7.99
N VAL A 570 3.44 19.00 -8.98
CA VAL A 570 3.64 17.88 -9.91
C VAL A 570 3.98 18.48 -11.26
N ALA A 571 5.10 18.06 -11.83
CA ALA A 571 5.53 18.46 -13.15
C ALA A 571 5.95 17.25 -13.98
N GLU A 572 6.00 17.42 -15.29
CA GLU A 572 6.58 16.46 -16.22
C GLU A 572 7.62 17.15 -17.10
N VAL A 573 8.70 16.45 -17.41
CA VAL A 573 9.66 16.91 -18.41
C VAL A 573 9.00 16.79 -19.79
N VAL A 574 8.97 17.89 -20.51
CA VAL A 574 8.49 17.96 -21.90
C VAL A 574 9.69 18.13 -22.83
N ARG A 575 9.70 17.40 -23.94
CA ARG A 575 10.67 17.56 -25.02
C ARG A 575 10.18 18.56 -26.05
#